data_AF-A0A167CY49-F1
#
_entry.id   AF-A0A167CY49-F1
#
_cell.length_a   1.000
_cell.length_b   1.000
_cell.length_c   1.000
_cell.angle_alpha   90.00
_cell.angle_beta   90.00
_cell.angle_gamma   90.00
#
_symmetry.space_group_name_H-M   'P 1'
#
loop_
_entity.id
_entity.type
_entity.pdbx_description
1 polymer ?
#
loop_
_entity_poly.entity_id
_entity_poly.type
_entity_poly.pdbx_seq_one_letter_code
_entity_poly.pdbx_strand_id
1 'polypeptide(L)'
;MGVGPEVPKMPLYMYQGVQDEVAPLSEVDKLYNSYCSRGATITYQKNAAAGHVGNMILGSGPALGWLEDRLNDKPTTTGCSTTTLPLGGALQPSNLSILGSLAVNDIMSLFGKKIGSLKFS
;
A
#
# COMPACT_ATOMS: atom_id res chain seq x y z
N MET A 1 -1.13 16.08 -5.01
CA MET A 1 -2.34 15.56 -4.32
C MET A 1 -2.54 16.40 -3.05
N GLY A 2 -3.73 16.96 -2.82
CA GLY A 2 -3.98 17.80 -1.64
C GLY A 2 -4.04 16.95 -0.37
N VAL A 3 -3.40 17.42 0.71
CA VAL A 3 -3.55 16.81 2.03
C VAL A 3 -4.97 17.08 2.52
N GLY A 4 -5.75 16.04 2.79
CA GLY A 4 -7.08 16.19 3.38
C GLY A 4 -7.02 16.83 4.77
N PRO A 5 -8.08 17.52 5.21
CA PRO A 5 -8.09 18.17 6.52
C PRO A 5 -7.99 17.18 7.68
N GLU A 6 -8.39 15.93 7.51
CA GLU A 6 -8.45 14.93 8.58
C GLU A 6 -7.25 13.96 8.58
N VAL A 7 -6.79 13.61 9.78
CA VAL A 7 -5.74 12.60 9.98
C VAL A 7 -6.39 11.26 10.24
N PRO A 8 -5.95 10.19 9.55
CA PRO A 8 -6.41 8.83 9.81
C PRO A 8 -6.22 8.45 11.29
N LYS A 9 -7.30 8.01 11.93
CA LYS A 9 -7.28 7.49 13.32
C LYS A 9 -6.87 6.01 13.37
N MET A 10 -7.11 5.29 12.28
CA MET A 10 -6.67 3.91 12.08
C MET A 10 -5.21 3.88 11.62
N PRO A 11 -4.47 2.79 11.87
CA PRO A 11 -3.15 2.61 11.28
C PRO A 11 -3.27 2.47 9.76
N LEU A 12 -2.23 2.89 9.03
CA LEU A 12 -2.16 2.77 7.57
C LEU A 12 -0.92 2.00 7.13
N TYR A 13 -1.06 1.28 6.03
CA TYR A 13 0.04 0.77 5.23
C TYR A 13 0.08 1.50 3.89
N MET A 14 1.17 2.20 3.62
CA MET A 14 1.41 2.91 2.37
C MET A 14 2.52 2.19 1.61
N TYR A 15 2.40 2.12 0.28
CA TYR A 15 3.50 1.66 -0.57
C TYR A 15 3.62 2.50 -1.83
N GLN A 16 4.84 2.83 -2.25
CA GLN A 16 5.08 3.68 -3.42
C GLN A 16 6.33 3.29 -4.21
N GLY A 17 6.21 3.35 -5.54
CA GLY A 17 7.32 3.19 -6.46
C GLY A 17 8.18 4.45 -6.47
N VAL A 18 9.49 4.31 -6.29
CA VAL A 18 10.41 5.45 -6.35
C VAL A 18 10.51 6.02 -7.77
N GLN A 19 10.27 5.18 -8.78
CA GLN A 19 10.30 5.55 -10.20
C GLN A 19 8.89 5.75 -10.78
N ASP A 20 7.86 5.90 -9.93
CA ASP A 20 6.48 6.03 -10.38
C ASP A 20 6.30 7.30 -11.23
N GLU A 21 5.97 7.05 -12.49
CA GLU A 21 5.81 8.03 -13.57
C GLU A 21 4.42 8.68 -13.60
N VAL A 22 3.45 8.14 -12.85
CA VAL A 22 2.06 8.64 -12.78
C VAL A 22 1.82 9.40 -11.47
N ALA A 23 2.26 8.85 -10.35
CA ALA A 23 2.13 9.42 -9.02
C ALA A 23 3.53 9.73 -8.46
N PRO A 24 4.03 10.97 -8.59
CA PRO A 24 5.38 11.30 -8.17
C PRO A 24 5.61 11.02 -6.67
N LEU A 25 6.72 10.34 -6.35
CA LEU A 25 7.10 9.98 -4.97
C LEU A 25 7.02 11.18 -4.02
N SER A 26 7.44 12.36 -4.46
CA SER A 26 7.44 13.58 -3.65
C SER A 26 6.06 13.98 -3.14
N GLU A 27 5.00 13.71 -3.90
CA GLU A 27 3.63 14.05 -3.48
C GLU A 27 3.12 13.06 -2.42
N VAL A 28 3.45 11.78 -2.55
CA VAL A 28 3.13 10.76 -1.56
C VAL A 28 3.94 10.97 -0.27
N ASP A 29 5.20 11.37 -0.40
CA ASP A 29 6.06 11.72 0.75
C ASP A 29 5.53 12.95 1.51
N LYS A 30 5.01 13.96 0.81
CA LYS A 30 4.34 15.11 1.45
C LYS A 30 3.10 14.66 2.25
N LEU A 31 2.29 13.75 1.71
CA LEU A 31 1.14 13.20 2.41
C LEU A 31 1.56 12.42 3.66
N TYR A 32 2.54 11.53 3.53
CA TYR A 32 3.12 10.77 4.64
C TYR A 32 3.61 11.70 5.75
N ASN A 33 4.44 12.69 5.41
CA ASN A 33 4.99 13.65 6.37
C ASN A 33 3.89 14.46 7.05
N SER A 34 2.89 14.90 6.28
CA SER A 34 1.78 15.68 6.85
C SER A 34 0.95 14.86 7.83
N TYR A 35 0.62 13.61 7.52
CA TYR A 35 -0.12 12.75 8.45
C TYR A 35 0.74 12.37 9.65
N CYS A 36 2.00 12.05 9.42
CA CYS A 36 2.91 11.65 10.48
C CYS A 36 3.13 12.76 11.52
N SER A 37 3.36 13.99 11.05
CA SER A 37 3.53 15.17 11.93
C SER A 37 2.31 15.48 12.80
N ARG A 38 1.14 14.91 12.46
CA ARG A 38 -0.14 15.11 13.14
C ARG A 38 -0.58 13.86 13.93
N GLY A 39 0.32 12.90 14.16
CA GLY A 39 0.10 11.77 15.06
C GLY A 39 -0.49 10.51 14.40
N ALA A 40 -0.46 10.40 13.06
CA ALA A 40 -0.87 9.16 12.40
C ALA A 40 0.05 7.98 12.75
N THR A 41 -0.47 6.77 12.61
CA THR A 41 0.33 5.53 12.62
C THR A 41 0.45 4.99 11.21
N ILE A 42 1.66 4.97 10.65
CA ILE A 42 1.88 4.63 9.24
C ILE A 42 3.12 3.76 9.06
N THR A 43 2.95 2.60 8.42
CA THR A 43 4.05 1.82 7.85
C THR A 43 4.15 2.15 6.36
N TYR A 44 5.28 2.73 5.93
CA TYR A 44 5.47 3.16 4.54
C TYR A 44 6.60 2.39 3.84
N GLN A 45 6.26 1.60 2.82
CA GLN A 45 7.22 0.87 2.00
C GLN A 45 7.51 1.61 0.68
N LYS A 46 8.78 1.89 0.39
CA LYS A 46 9.21 2.42 -0.90
C LYS A 46 9.87 1.32 -1.73
N ASN A 47 9.52 1.23 -3.01
CA ASN A 47 10.05 0.24 -3.94
C ASN A 47 11.01 0.93 -4.93
N ALA A 48 12.32 0.79 -4.73
CA ALA A 48 13.35 1.60 -5.39
C ALA A 48 13.40 1.44 -6.92
N ALA A 49 13.19 0.22 -7.42
CA ALA A 49 13.21 -0.08 -8.85
C ALA A 49 11.83 -0.07 -9.53
N ALA A 50 10.77 0.35 -8.84
CA ALA A 50 9.40 0.22 -9.34
C ALA A 50 8.84 1.55 -9.89
N GLY A 51 8.35 1.50 -11.14
CA GLY A 51 7.40 2.47 -11.71
C GLY A 51 5.95 2.16 -11.30
N HIS A 52 4.96 2.81 -11.91
CA HIS A 52 3.55 2.74 -11.48
C HIS A 52 2.99 1.30 -11.47
N VAL A 53 3.08 0.59 -12.59
CA VAL A 53 2.58 -0.79 -12.72
C VAL A 53 3.42 -1.77 -11.90
N GLY A 54 4.73 -1.57 -11.87
CA GLY A 54 5.62 -2.39 -11.04
C GLY A 54 5.29 -2.25 -9.55
N ASN A 55 4.97 -1.04 -9.10
CA ASN A 55 4.57 -0.76 -7.72
C ASN A 55 3.23 -1.42 -7.38
N MET A 56 2.26 -1.44 -8.31
CA MET A 56 1.00 -2.15 -8.16
C MET A 56 1.20 -3.63 -7.85
N ILE A 57 2.13 -4.29 -8.55
CA ILE A 57 2.40 -5.73 -8.37
C ILE A 57 3.23 -5.98 -7.11
N LEU A 58 4.32 -5.24 -6.91
CA LEU A 58 5.25 -5.47 -5.81
C LEU A 58 4.69 -5.06 -4.44
N GLY A 59 3.75 -4.12 -4.42
CA GLY A 59 3.12 -3.64 -3.20
C GLY A 59 1.85 -4.38 -2.79
N SER A 60 1.14 -5.02 -3.73
CA SER A 60 -0.17 -5.64 -3.44
C SER A 60 -0.09 -6.76 -2.41
N GLY A 61 0.89 -7.68 -2.54
CA GLY A 61 1.08 -8.79 -1.62
C GLY A 61 1.32 -8.33 -0.17
N PRO A 62 2.37 -7.53 0.10
CA PRO A 62 2.61 -6.96 1.43
C PRO A 62 1.43 -6.14 1.98
N ALA A 63 0.73 -5.36 1.14
CA ALA A 63 -0.43 -4.59 1.57
C ALA A 63 -1.60 -5.47 2.01
N LEU A 64 -1.87 -6.55 1.27
CA LEU A 64 -2.93 -7.51 1.61
C LEU A 64 -2.59 -8.32 2.86
N GLY A 65 -1.34 -8.77 3.02
CA GLY A 65 -0.91 -9.43 4.26
C GLY A 65 -0.99 -8.50 5.47
N TRP A 66 -0.61 -7.23 5.30
CA TRP A 66 -0.77 -6.23 6.36
C TRP A 66 -2.25 -5.98 6.70
N LEU A 67 -3.14 -5.97 5.72
CA LEU A 67 -4.58 -5.83 5.93
C LEU A 67 -5.16 -7.04 6.65
N GLU A 68 -4.80 -8.26 6.23
CA GLU A 68 -5.20 -9.51 6.88
C GLU A 68 -4.80 -9.52 8.36
N ASP A 69 -3.60 -9.04 8.70
CA ASP A 69 -3.18 -8.92 10.09
C ASP A 69 -4.10 -7.98 10.91
N ARG A 70 -4.62 -6.89 10.32
CA ARG A 70 -5.57 -5.99 11.01
C ARG A 70 -6.94 -6.63 11.17
N LEU A 71 -7.39 -7.40 10.17
CA LEU A 71 -8.67 -8.12 10.23
C LEU A 71 -8.64 -9.28 11.24
N ASN A 72 -7.45 -9.80 11.55
CA ASN A 72 -7.23 -10.81 12.58
C ASN A 72 -6.78 -10.22 13.93
N ASP A 73 -7.06 -8.94 14.17
CA ASP A 73 -6.75 -8.23 15.43
C ASP A 73 -5.27 -8.30 15.87
N LYS A 74 -4.34 -8.54 14.94
CA LYS A 74 -2.91 -8.56 15.27
C LYS A 74 -2.42 -7.13 15.52
N PRO A 75 -1.61 -6.92 16.59
CA PRO A 75 -1.10 -5.61 16.93
C PRO A 75 -0.24 -5.04 15.79
N THR A 76 -0.23 -3.71 15.70
CA THR A 76 0.65 -2.97 14.79
C THR A 76 1.54 -2.03 15.59
N THR A 77 2.69 -1.69 15.04
CA THR A 77 3.62 -0.73 15.67
C THR A 77 3.03 0.67 15.56
N THR A 78 2.90 1.36 16.68
CA THR A 78 2.42 2.74 16.73
C THR A 78 3.45 3.73 16.18
N GLY A 79 2.98 4.84 15.60
CA GLY A 79 3.83 5.87 15.01
C GLY A 79 4.17 5.59 13.55
N CYS A 80 5.11 6.35 13.00
CA CYS A 80 5.44 6.26 11.59
C CYS A 80 6.79 5.57 11.36
N SER A 81 6.87 4.77 10.31
CA SER A 81 8.09 4.16 9.83
C SER A 81 8.16 4.22 8.31
N THR A 82 9.38 4.24 7.77
CA THR A 82 9.62 4.15 6.32
C THR A 82 10.70 3.11 6.08
N THR A 83 10.48 2.23 5.11
CA THR A 83 11.44 1.22 4.66
C THR A 83 11.55 1.27 3.14
N THR A 84 12.76 1.29 2.60
CA THR A 84 13.00 1.23 1.15
C THR A 84 13.53 -0.15 0.78
N LEU A 85 12.88 -0.83 -0.17
CA LEU A 85 13.27 -2.13 -0.69
C LEU A 85 13.76 -2.02 -2.14
N PRO A 86 14.83 -2.72 -2.54
CA PRO A 86 15.38 -2.66 -3.91
C PRO A 86 14.35 -3.08 -4.98
N LEU A 87 13.70 -4.22 -4.73
CA LEU A 87 12.55 -4.78 -5.42
C LEU A 87 11.59 -5.14 -4.30
N GLY A 88 10.32 -4.74 -4.37
CA GLY A 88 9.39 -4.80 -3.23
C GLY A 88 9.30 -6.17 -2.55
N GLY A 89 8.64 -6.23 -1.38
CA GLY A 89 8.60 -7.39 -0.46
C GLY A 89 8.09 -8.73 -1.01
N ALA A 90 7.95 -8.86 -2.33
CA ALA A 90 7.73 -10.09 -3.10
C ALA A 90 8.78 -11.18 -2.85
N LEU A 91 9.97 -10.86 -2.30
CA LEU A 91 10.98 -11.86 -1.92
C LEU A 91 10.87 -12.32 -0.46
N GLN A 92 9.92 -11.84 0.33
CA GLN A 92 9.65 -12.43 1.66
C GLN A 92 8.83 -13.73 1.49
N PRO A 93 9.27 -14.86 2.07
CA PRO A 93 8.61 -16.16 1.89
C PRO A 93 7.12 -16.17 2.25
N SER A 94 6.70 -15.35 3.22
CA SER A 94 5.30 -15.24 3.68
C SER A 94 4.36 -14.57 2.67
N ASN A 95 4.90 -13.77 1.73
CA ASN A 95 4.11 -13.01 0.76
C ASN A 95 4.02 -13.71 -0.60
N LEU A 96 4.80 -14.78 -0.78
CA LEU A 96 4.90 -15.52 -2.04
C LEU A 96 3.62 -16.30 -2.37
N SER A 97 2.91 -16.78 -1.34
CA SER A 97 1.60 -17.44 -1.45
C SER A 97 0.48 -16.48 -1.90
N ILE A 98 0.53 -15.22 -1.47
CA ILE A 98 -0.42 -14.17 -1.87
C ILE A 98 -0.14 -13.73 -3.32
N LEU A 99 1.13 -13.65 -3.73
CA LEU A 99 1.50 -13.41 -5.14
C LEU A 99 1.06 -14.54 -6.08
N GLY A 100 1.10 -15.80 -5.61
CA GLY A 100 0.60 -16.94 -6.39
C GLY A 100 -0.91 -16.91 -6.66
N SER A 101 -1.68 -16.15 -5.87
CA SER A 101 -3.13 -15.99 -5.99
C SER A 101 -3.56 -14.65 -6.61
N LEU A 102 -2.61 -13.76 -6.92
CA LEU A 102 -2.86 -12.50 -7.60
C LEU A 102 -2.18 -12.54 -8.97
N ALA A 103 -2.86 -13.07 -9.97
CA ALA A 103 -2.44 -12.80 -11.33
C ALA A 103 -2.55 -11.28 -11.58
N VAL A 104 -1.67 -10.72 -12.42
CA VAL A 104 -1.83 -9.34 -12.92
C VAL A 104 -3.25 -9.14 -13.46
N ASN A 105 -3.83 -10.16 -14.07
CA ASN A 105 -5.22 -10.15 -14.54
C ASN A 105 -6.26 -10.05 -13.41
N ASP A 106 -6.02 -10.64 -12.24
CA ASP A 106 -6.95 -10.55 -11.10
C ASP A 106 -6.94 -9.13 -10.54
N ILE A 107 -5.76 -8.55 -10.37
CA ILE A 107 -5.61 -7.13 -9.97
C ILE A 107 -6.22 -6.21 -11.04
N MET A 108 -5.91 -6.43 -12.32
CA MET A 108 -6.47 -5.63 -13.42
C MET A 108 -7.99 -5.80 -13.56
N SER A 109 -8.54 -6.97 -13.22
CA SER A 109 -9.99 -7.21 -13.22
C SER A 109 -10.73 -6.38 -12.17
N LEU A 110 -10.08 -6.06 -11.05
CA LEU A 110 -10.62 -5.15 -10.03
C LEU A 110 -10.77 -3.72 -10.56
N PHE A 111 -9.89 -3.29 -11.48
CA PHE A 111 -9.92 -1.95 -12.08
C PHE A 111 -10.72 -1.89 -13.40
N GLY A 112 -10.91 -3.01 -14.10
CA GLY A 112 -11.71 -3.11 -15.33
C GLY A 112 -13.19 -3.42 -15.11
N LYS A 113 -13.59 -3.92 -13.94
CA LYS A 113 -15.01 -4.06 -13.58
C LYS A 113 -15.53 -2.74 -13.03
N LYS A 114 -16.66 -2.26 -13.58
CA LYS A 114 -17.55 -1.33 -12.88
C LYS A 114 -17.78 -1.89 -11.47
N ILE A 115 -17.30 -1.22 -10.44
CA ILE A 115 -17.73 -1.44 -9.06
C ILE A 115 -19.18 -0.98 -8.99
N GLY A 116 -20.08 -1.85 -9.43
CA GLY A 116 -21.45 -1.51 -9.80
C GLY A 116 -22.36 -2.72 -9.62
N SER A 117 -22.47 -3.17 -8.38
CA SER A 117 -23.73 -3.44 -7.66
C SER A 117 -23.44 -4.28 -6.41
N LEU A 118 -22.91 -3.66 -5.36
CA LEU A 118 -23.06 -4.22 -4.02
C LEU A 118 -24.52 -4.00 -3.62
N LYS A 119 -25.36 -5.01 -3.84
CA LYS A 119 -26.64 -5.10 -3.15
C LYS A 119 -26.35 -5.77 -1.81
N PHE A 120 -26.46 -5.00 -0.74
CA PHE A 120 -26.65 -5.55 0.59
C PHE A 120 -28.07 -6.11 0.63
N SER A 121 -28.19 -7.41 0.88
CA SER A 121 -29.42 -8.06 1.34
C SER A 121 -29.08 -8.96 2.51
#